data_AF-A0A939Q105-F1
#
_entry.id   AF-A0A939Q105-F1
#
_cell.length_a   1.000
_cell.length_b   1.000
_cell.length_c   1.000
_cell.angle_alpha   90.00
_cell.angle_beta   90.00
_cell.angle_gamma   90.00
#
_symmetry.space_group_name_H-M   'P 1'
#
loop_
_entity.id
_entity.type
_entity.pdbx_description
1 polymer ?
#
loop_
_entity_poly.entity_id
_entity_poly.type
_entity_poly.pdbx_seq_one_letter_code
_entity_poly.pdbx_strand_id
1 'polypeptide(L)'
;MPRGWRDDATTFREVKEAVGRFVQERGWQAFHSPKNLAMSISIEAAELMEILQWVESDQAAAYCLESPERLHHLQQEVADVVIYCMSLANVLGFDLARAIDLKIDHNAARYPAAPGK
;
A
#
# COMPACT_ATOMS: atom_id res chain seq x y z
N MET A 1 -18.12 12.28 5.70
CA MET A 1 -18.50 11.67 4.41
C MET A 1 -17.25 11.03 3.80
N PRO A 2 -17.31 9.78 3.30
CA PRO A 2 -16.21 9.18 2.56
C PRO A 2 -15.88 10.00 1.31
N ARG A 3 -14.61 10.00 0.90
CA ARG A 3 -14.11 10.88 -0.19
C ARG A 3 -14.62 10.50 -1.58
N GLY A 4 -15.25 9.34 -1.74
CA GLY A 4 -15.81 8.88 -3.03
C GLY A 4 -14.75 8.58 -4.10
N TRP A 5 -13.52 8.30 -3.69
CA TRP A 5 -12.42 7.98 -4.60
C TRP A 5 -12.68 6.70 -5.38
N ARG A 6 -12.20 6.67 -6.61
CA ARG A 6 -12.27 5.55 -7.54
C ARG A 6 -10.97 5.48 -8.33
N ASP A 7 -10.47 4.27 -8.57
CA ASP A 7 -9.19 4.04 -9.25
C ASP A 7 -9.13 4.61 -10.68
N ASP A 8 -10.29 4.68 -11.35
CA ASP A 8 -10.42 5.21 -12.71
C ASP A 8 -10.46 6.75 -12.79
N ALA A 9 -10.59 7.44 -11.66
CA ALA A 9 -10.84 8.87 -11.60
C ALA A 9 -9.94 9.63 -10.63
N THR A 10 -9.37 8.95 -9.63
CA THR A 10 -8.53 9.58 -8.60
C THR A 10 -7.07 9.33 -8.91
N THR A 11 -6.30 10.41 -9.06
CA THR A 11 -4.89 10.31 -9.36
C THR A 11 -4.09 9.88 -8.13
N PHE A 12 -2.97 9.19 -8.36
CA PHE A 12 -2.05 8.80 -7.30
C PHE A 12 -1.54 10.00 -6.47
N ARG A 13 -1.39 11.16 -7.12
CA ARG A 13 -1.03 12.43 -6.47
C ARG A 13 -2.09 12.86 -5.45
N GLU A 14 -3.37 12.85 -5.84
CA GLU A 14 -4.46 13.28 -4.97
C GLU A 14 -4.56 12.45 -3.70
N VAL A 15 -4.36 11.13 -3.82
CA VAL A 15 -4.33 10.22 -2.66
C VAL A 15 -3.14 10.54 -1.76
N LYS A 16 -1.92 10.65 -2.33
CA LYS A 16 -0.70 10.95 -1.56
C LYS A 16 -0.80 12.28 -0.82
N GLU A 17 -1.34 13.32 -1.45
CA GLU A 17 -1.56 14.63 -0.83
C GLU A 17 -2.62 14.57 0.27
N ALA A 18 -3.69 13.80 0.08
CA ALA A 18 -4.71 13.64 1.11
C ALA A 18 -4.19 12.90 2.34
N VAL A 19 -3.31 11.90 2.17
CA VAL A 19 -2.56 11.26 3.28
C VAL A 19 -1.70 12.30 4.00
N GLY A 20 -0.95 13.12 3.25
CA GLY A 20 -0.13 14.19 3.82
C GLY A 20 -0.94 15.20 4.65
N ARG A 21 -2.09 15.66 4.12
CA ARG A 21 -3.01 16.54 4.85
C ARG A 21 -3.56 15.89 6.11
N PHE A 22 -3.98 14.63 6.03
CA PHE A 22 -4.51 13.88 7.17
C PHE A 22 -3.51 13.84 8.34
N VAL A 23 -2.23 13.57 8.05
CA VAL A 23 -1.13 13.54 9.02
C VAL A 23 -0.88 14.94 9.60
N GLN A 24 -0.88 15.98 8.75
CA GLN A 24 -0.68 17.37 9.16
C GLN A 24 -1.78 17.88 10.10
N GLU A 25 -3.05 17.65 9.76
CA GLU A 25 -4.22 18.06 10.53
C GLU A 25 -4.20 17.52 11.97
N ARG A 26 -3.52 16.39 12.20
CA ARG A 26 -3.42 15.73 13.51
C ARG A 26 -2.11 16.03 14.23
N GLY A 27 -1.21 16.81 13.63
CA GLY A 27 0.11 17.07 14.19
C GLY A 27 1.01 15.83 14.28
N TRP A 28 0.70 14.76 13.54
CA TRP A 28 1.41 13.48 13.63
C TRP A 28 2.78 13.48 12.97
N GLN A 29 3.12 14.55 12.25
CA GLN A 29 4.43 14.75 11.63
C GLN A 29 5.58 14.59 12.64
N ALA A 30 5.36 14.93 13.92
CA ALA A 30 6.33 14.75 15.00
C ALA A 30 6.74 13.28 15.24
N PHE A 31 5.89 12.32 14.88
CA PHE A 31 6.12 10.88 15.05
C PHE A 31 6.56 10.18 13.75
N HIS A 32 6.39 10.86 12.61
CA HIS A 32 6.64 10.33 11.26
C HIS A 32 8.11 10.48 10.84
N SER A 33 9.04 9.97 11.66
CA SER A 33 10.43 9.82 11.21
C SER A 33 10.53 8.69 10.17
N PRO A 34 11.49 8.74 9.22
CA PRO A 34 11.67 7.66 8.23
C PRO A 34 11.83 6.27 8.87
N LYS A 35 12.53 6.19 10.01
CA LYS A 35 12.67 4.96 10.78
C LYS A 35 11.33 4.45 11.29
N ASN A 36 10.52 5.32 11.89
CA ASN A 36 9.23 4.92 12.45
C ASN A 36 8.28 4.45 11.36
N LEU A 37 8.23 5.17 10.24
CA LEU A 37 7.40 4.80 9.10
C LEU A 37 7.82 3.46 8.48
N ALA A 38 9.12 3.18 8.37
CA ALA A 38 9.60 1.88 7.92
C ALA A 38 9.17 0.74 8.85
N MET A 39 9.18 0.98 10.17
CA MET A 39 8.66 0.00 11.14
C MET A 39 7.15 -0.18 10.99
N SER A 40 6.37 0.90 10.86
CA SER A 40 4.92 0.83 10.63
C SER A 40 4.59 0.03 9.37
N ILE A 41 5.28 0.27 8.24
CA ILE A 41 5.10 -0.54 7.01
C ILE A 41 5.28 -2.03 7.30
N SER A 42 6.30 -2.40 8.09
CA SER A 42 6.55 -3.80 8.44
C SER A 42 5.49 -4.39 9.37
N ILE A 43 4.88 -3.58 10.25
CA ILE A 43 3.82 -4.01 11.15
C ILE A 43 2.56 -4.30 10.34
N GLU A 44 2.10 -3.35 9.52
CA GLU A 44 0.87 -3.56 8.73
C GLU A 44 1.03 -4.67 7.68
N ALA A 45 2.25 -4.85 7.14
CA ALA A 45 2.53 -5.99 6.27
C ALA A 45 2.44 -7.33 7.03
N ALA A 46 2.74 -7.36 8.32
CA ALA A 46 2.57 -8.54 9.16
C ALA A 46 1.10 -8.78 9.51
N GLU A 47 0.31 -7.73 9.77
CA GLU A 47 -1.15 -7.83 9.97
C GLU A 47 -1.85 -8.37 8.71
N LEU A 48 -1.46 -7.86 7.53
CA LEU A 48 -1.90 -8.42 6.25
C LEU A 48 -1.56 -9.92 6.11
N MET A 49 -0.34 -10.30 6.48
CA MET A 49 0.11 -11.70 6.42
C MET A 49 -0.67 -12.59 7.40
N GLU A 50 -1.02 -12.09 8.58
CA GLU A 50 -1.76 -12.82 9.61
C GLU A 50 -3.12 -13.33 9.11
N ILE A 51 -3.80 -12.55 8.25
CA ILE A 51 -5.08 -12.93 7.65
C ILE A 51 -4.99 -14.25 6.89
N LEU A 52 -3.84 -14.51 6.25
CA LEU A 52 -3.61 -15.64 5.36
C LEU A 52 -2.73 -16.75 5.97
N GLN A 53 -2.23 -16.57 7.19
CA GLN A 53 -1.15 -17.39 7.77
C GLN A 53 -1.46 -18.90 7.86
N TRP A 54 -2.74 -19.27 7.94
CA TRP A 54 -3.20 -20.67 8.09
C TRP A 54 -3.93 -21.20 6.85
N VAL A 55 -3.80 -20.52 5.70
CA VAL A 55 -4.54 -20.83 4.48
C VAL A 55 -3.61 -21.42 3.44
N GLU A 56 -4.02 -22.53 2.84
CA GLU A 56 -3.28 -23.12 1.73
C GLU A 56 -3.25 -22.16 0.53
N SER A 57 -2.12 -22.13 -0.17
CA SER A 57 -1.84 -21.10 -1.19
C SER A 57 -2.85 -21.09 -2.35
N ASP A 58 -3.36 -22.26 -2.73
CA ASP A 58 -4.36 -22.42 -3.79
C ASP A 58 -5.79 -22.04 -3.34
N GLN A 59 -6.03 -21.93 -2.04
CA GLN A 59 -7.32 -21.57 -1.44
C GLN A 59 -7.42 -20.11 -1.01
N ALA A 60 -6.29 -19.42 -0.86
CA ALA A 60 -6.21 -18.06 -0.30
C ALA A 60 -7.19 -17.06 -0.93
N ALA A 61 -7.31 -17.05 -2.26
CA ALA A 61 -8.22 -16.15 -2.95
C ALA A 61 -9.70 -16.44 -2.64
N ALA A 62 -10.11 -17.72 -2.66
CA ALA A 62 -11.47 -18.13 -2.33
C ALA A 62 -11.80 -17.81 -0.87
N TYR A 63 -10.89 -18.15 0.05
CA TYR A 63 -11.03 -17.87 1.48
C TYR A 63 -11.28 -16.40 1.80
N CYS A 64 -10.63 -15.47 1.07
CA CYS A 64 -10.89 -14.04 1.19
C CYS A 64 -12.26 -13.65 0.64
N LEU A 65 -12.66 -14.18 -0.52
CA LEU A 65 -13.89 -13.80 -1.21
C LEU A 65 -15.17 -14.40 -0.59
N GLU A 66 -15.05 -15.51 0.14
CA GLU A 66 -16.16 -16.19 0.81
C GLU A 66 -16.73 -15.43 2.02
N SER A 67 -15.97 -14.50 2.61
CA SER A 67 -16.41 -13.67 3.72
C SER A 67 -16.21 -12.19 3.40
N PRO A 68 -17.29 -11.39 3.30
CA PRO A 68 -17.19 -9.94 3.12
C PRO A 68 -16.36 -9.26 4.20
N GLU A 69 -16.46 -9.73 5.45
CA GLU A 69 -15.70 -9.21 6.59
C GLU A 69 -14.20 -9.47 6.41
N ARG A 70 -13.84 -10.65 5.93
CA ARG A 70 -12.43 -11.01 5.70
C ARG A 70 -11.84 -10.23 4.53
N LEU A 71 -12.58 -10.10 3.44
CA LEU A 71 -12.18 -9.26 2.31
C LEU A 71 -12.00 -7.81 2.76
N HIS A 72 -12.90 -7.30 3.58
CA HIS A 72 -12.81 -5.94 4.11
C HIS A 72 -11.58 -5.76 5.00
N HIS A 73 -11.28 -6.69 5.91
CA HIS A 73 -10.08 -6.65 6.74
C HIS A 73 -8.81 -6.63 5.88
N LEU A 74 -8.72 -7.52 4.89
CA LEU A 74 -7.58 -7.53 3.96
C LEU A 74 -7.44 -6.19 3.22
N GLN A 75 -8.54 -5.57 2.81
CA GLN A 75 -8.53 -4.24 2.17
C GLN A 75 -8.02 -3.15 3.12
N GLN A 76 -8.33 -3.21 4.42
CA GLN A 76 -7.80 -2.26 5.41
C GLN A 76 -6.28 -2.42 5.53
N GLU A 77 -5.78 -3.64 5.74
CA GLU A 77 -4.33 -3.87 5.92
C GLU A 77 -3.51 -3.49 4.68
N VAL A 78 -4.02 -3.78 3.47
CA VAL A 78 -3.39 -3.32 2.22
C VAL A 78 -3.39 -1.79 2.15
N ALA A 79 -4.49 -1.14 2.53
CA ALA A 79 -4.58 0.32 2.53
C ALA A 79 -3.58 0.93 3.53
N ASP A 80 -3.41 0.35 4.71
CA ASP A 80 -2.49 0.84 5.74
C ASP A 80 -1.03 0.73 5.29
N VAL A 81 -0.63 -0.41 4.69
CA VAL A 81 0.70 -0.54 4.07
C VAL A 81 0.95 0.57 3.04
N VAL A 82 -0.02 0.84 2.16
CA VAL A 82 0.10 1.87 1.12
C VAL A 82 0.14 3.27 1.73
N ILE A 83 -0.69 3.56 2.75
CA ILE A 83 -0.73 4.85 3.45
C ILE A 83 0.62 5.16 4.11
N TYR A 84 1.26 4.19 4.75
CA TYR A 84 2.60 4.41 5.33
C TYR A 84 3.69 4.57 4.27
N CYS A 85 3.62 3.84 3.15
CA CYS A 85 4.50 4.08 2.01
C CYS A 85 4.37 5.50 1.45
N MET A 86 3.13 5.98 1.28
CA MET A 86 2.84 7.36 0.86
C MET A 86 3.32 8.39 1.89
N SER A 87 3.13 8.10 3.18
CA SER A 87 3.62 8.95 4.28
C SER A 87 5.13 9.06 4.27
N LEU A 88 5.85 7.96 4.02
CA LEU A 88 7.31 7.96 3.89
C LEU A 88 7.77 8.80 2.70
N ALA A 89 7.09 8.67 1.55
CA ALA A 89 7.34 9.51 0.39
C ALA A 89 7.09 10.99 0.66
N ASN A 90 6.04 11.33 1.42
CA ASN A 90 5.74 12.71 1.82
C ASN A 90 6.81 13.28 2.76
N VAL A 91 7.29 12.49 3.73
CA VAL A 91 8.34 12.92 4.68
C VAL A 91 9.69 13.12 3.98
N LEU A 92 10.05 12.24 3.06
CA LEU A 92 11.32 12.29 2.33
C LEU A 92 11.27 13.15 1.06
N GLY A 93 10.09 13.61 0.65
CA GLY A 93 9.90 14.53 -0.47
C GLY A 93 10.13 13.92 -1.86
N PHE A 94 10.04 12.60 -2.02
CA PHE A 94 10.25 11.95 -3.32
C PHE A 94 8.94 11.67 -4.09
N ASP A 95 9.06 11.60 -5.41
CA ASP A 95 7.96 11.20 -6.29
C ASP A 95 7.85 9.66 -6.31
N LEU A 96 6.87 9.15 -5.56
CA LEU A 96 6.62 7.72 -5.45
C LEU A 96 6.11 7.10 -6.76
N ALA A 97 5.35 7.83 -7.59
CA ALA A 97 4.91 7.31 -8.89
C ALA A 97 6.13 7.11 -9.81
N ARG A 98 7.04 8.09 -9.85
CA ARG A 98 8.29 7.95 -10.61
C ARG A 98 9.20 6.86 -10.06
N ALA A 99 9.24 6.66 -8.74
CA ALA A 99 10.01 5.58 -8.13
C ALA A 99 9.48 4.20 -8.52
N ILE A 100 8.15 4.02 -8.56
CA ILE A 100 7.50 2.79 -9.01
C ILE A 100 7.79 2.53 -10.50
N ASP A 101 7.64 3.55 -11.34
CA ASP A 101 7.91 3.49 -12.78
C ASP A 101 9.34 2.99 -13.08
N LEU A 102 10.34 3.63 -12.47
CA LEU A 102 11.74 3.19 -12.57
C LEU A 102 11.97 1.76 -12.06
N LYS A 103 11.25 1.37 -11.00
CA LYS A 103 11.39 0.05 -10.41
C LYS A 103 10.79 -1.05 -11.31
N ILE A 104 9.70 -0.75 -12.00
CA ILE A 104 9.08 -1.65 -12.98
C ILE A 104 10.05 -1.90 -14.13
N ASP A 105 10.62 -0.84 -14.73
CA ASP A 105 11.62 -0.97 -15.82
C ASP A 105 12.83 -1.81 -15.39
N HIS A 106 13.36 -1.53 -14.20
CA HIS A 106 14.46 -2.29 -13.63
C HIS A 106 14.09 -3.77 -13.44
N ASN A 107 12.89 -4.06 -12.93
CA ASN A 107 12.44 -5.43 -12.70
C ASN A 107 12.18 -6.18 -14.02
N ALA A 108 11.63 -5.52 -15.04
CA ALA A 108 11.44 -6.09 -16.37
C ALA A 108 12.78 -6.47 -17.04
N ALA A 109 13.81 -5.62 -16.87
CA ALA A 109 15.16 -5.94 -17.34
C ALA A 109 15.78 -7.13 -16.60
N ARG A 110 15.53 -7.26 -15.28
CA ARG A 110 16.04 -8.36 -14.45
C ARG A 110 15.30 -9.68 -14.68
N TYR A 111 14.01 -9.61 -14.98
CA TYR A 111 13.12 -10.75 -15.19
C TYR A 111 12.36 -10.58 -16.51
N PRO A 112 13.02 -10.81 -17.65
CA PRO A 112 12.38 -10.68 -18.96
C PRO A 112 11.18 -11.62 -19.09
N ALA A 113 10.13 -11.16 -19.78
CA ALA A 113 9.02 -12.02 -20.15
C ALA A 113 9.56 -13.25 -20.92
N ALA A 114 9.11 -14.44 -20.55
CA ALA A 114 9.41 -15.62 -21.35
C ALA A 114 8.91 -15.38 -22.79
N PRO A 115 9.63 -15.84 -23.83
CA PRO A 115 9.10 -15.83 -25.18
C PRO A 115 7.74 -16.53 -25.15
N GLY A 116 6.70 -15.86 -25.66
CA GLY A 116 5.34 -16.40 -25.66
C GLY A 116 5.32 -17.82 -26.22
N LYS A 117 4.65 -18.73 -25.51
CA LYS A 117 4.29 -20.05 -26.04
C LYS A 117 3.08 -19.92 -26.96
#